data_AF-A0A2M9QBE0-F1
#
_entry.id   AF-A0A2M9QBE0-F1
#
_cell.length_a   1.000
_cell.length_b   1.000
_cell.length_c   1.000
_cell.angle_alpha   90.00
_cell.angle_beta   90.00
_cell.angle_gamma   90.00
#
_symmetry.space_group_name_H-M   'P 1'
#
loop_
_entity.id
_entity.type
_entity.pdbx_description
1 polymer ?
#
loop_
_entity_poly.entity_id
_entity_poly.type
_entity_poly.pdbx_seq_one_letter_code
_entity_poly.pdbx_strand_id
1 'polypeptide(L)'
;AVSGIGKKEYINRRITSFAEGFMDERSTKIEKMETTIEIVPGQYEQVKSYCATPIMVNGDPIGCIIVLSKVHFVGEVEVKVAETAANFLAKQMNS
;
A
#
# COMPACT_ATOMS: atom_id res chain seq x y z
N ALA A 1 -4.47 -9.08 -1.15
CA ALA A 1 -4.94 -9.21 -2.55
C ALA A 1 -3.98 -8.48 -3.49
N VAL A 2 -3.97 -8.77 -4.79
CA VAL A 2 -3.03 -8.17 -5.75
C VAL A 2 -3.71 -7.98 -7.11
N SER A 3 -3.50 -6.82 -7.74
CA SER A 3 -3.96 -6.50 -9.09
C SER A 3 -2.91 -5.65 -9.82
N GLY A 4 -2.96 -5.63 -11.16
CA GLY A 4 -2.07 -4.82 -12.01
C GLY A 4 -0.62 -5.31 -12.16
N ILE A 5 -0.14 -6.14 -11.25
CA ILE A 5 1.20 -6.72 -11.25
C ILE A 5 1.16 -8.26 -11.19
N GLY A 6 2.32 -8.92 -11.28
CA GLY A 6 2.45 -10.37 -11.22
C GLY A 6 1.86 -10.96 -9.93
N LYS A 7 0.59 -11.40 -9.94
CA LYS A 7 -0.13 -11.82 -8.72
C LYS A 7 0.64 -12.84 -7.88
N LYS A 8 1.32 -13.81 -8.52
CA LYS A 8 2.10 -14.87 -7.85
C LYS A 8 3.30 -14.35 -7.06
N GLU A 9 3.80 -13.17 -7.41
CA GLU A 9 4.97 -12.58 -6.77
C GLU A 9 4.62 -12.00 -5.40
N TYR A 10 3.38 -11.56 -5.18
CA TYR A 10 2.96 -10.88 -3.93
C TYR A 10 1.88 -11.61 -3.14
N ILE A 11 1.08 -12.48 -3.78
CA ILE A 11 -0.01 -13.17 -3.07
C ILE A 11 0.57 -14.17 -2.06
N ASN A 12 0.03 -14.16 -0.84
CA ASN A 12 0.46 -15.02 0.28
C ASN A 12 1.96 -14.93 0.59
N ARG A 13 2.60 -13.80 0.28
CA ARG A 13 3.97 -13.52 0.71
C ARG A 13 3.98 -12.76 2.03
N ARG A 14 5.07 -12.94 2.79
CA ARG A 14 5.39 -12.06 3.92
C ARG A 14 5.81 -10.70 3.37
N ILE A 15 5.41 -9.64 4.08
CA ILE A 15 5.85 -8.28 3.80
C ILE A 15 7.13 -7.96 4.58
N THR A 16 7.90 -6.98 4.12
CA THR A 16 9.08 -6.47 4.83
C THR A 16 8.71 -5.36 5.82
N SER A 17 9.66 -4.96 6.65
CA SER A 17 9.52 -3.81 7.55
C SER A 17 9.27 -2.48 6.83
N PHE A 18 9.69 -2.35 5.56
CA PHE A 18 9.35 -1.19 4.74
C PHE A 18 7.83 -1.09 4.53
N ALA A 19 7.19 -2.20 4.18
CA ALA A 19 5.74 -2.23 3.98
C ALA A 19 4.96 -2.25 5.31
N GLU A 20 5.51 -2.86 6.37
CA GLU A 20 4.94 -2.79 7.71
C GLU A 20 4.91 -1.35 8.24
N GLY A 21 5.94 -0.56 7.96
CA GLY A 21 6.03 0.84 8.40
C GLY A 21 4.85 1.71 7.95
N PHE A 22 4.21 1.40 6.82
CA PHE A 22 3.00 2.12 6.39
C PHE A 22 1.80 1.92 7.32
N MET A 23 1.74 0.79 8.02
CA MET A 23 0.72 0.55 9.05
C MET A 23 1.04 1.32 10.33
N ASP A 24 2.32 1.39 10.70
CA ASP A 24 2.80 2.11 11.88
C ASP A 24 2.61 3.63 11.76
N GLU A 25 2.73 4.17 10.54
CA GLU A 25 2.52 5.61 10.26
C GLU A 25 1.07 6.08 10.49
N ARG A 26 0.08 5.16 10.55
CA ARG A 26 -1.36 5.42 10.79
C ARG A 26 -1.98 6.54 9.94
N SER A 27 -1.33 6.90 8.83
CA SER A 27 -1.68 7.99 7.93
C SER A 27 -1.26 7.63 6.51
N THR A 28 -1.88 8.26 5.51
CA THR A 28 -1.55 7.98 4.11
C THR A 28 -0.14 8.48 3.78
N LYS A 29 0.73 7.57 3.37
CA LYS A 29 2.06 7.87 2.83
C LYS A 29 1.96 8.12 1.32
N ILE A 30 2.66 9.13 0.84
CA ILE A 30 2.77 9.45 -0.59
C ILE A 30 4.25 9.64 -0.90
N GLU A 31 4.76 8.88 -1.86
CA GLU A 31 6.09 9.04 -2.43
C GLU A 31 5.96 9.42 -3.90
N LYS A 32 6.50 10.57 -4.26
CA LYS A 32 6.44 11.15 -5.61
C LYS A 32 7.81 11.18 -6.28
N MET A 33 8.83 10.59 -5.67
CA MET A 33 10.15 10.44 -6.26
C MET A 33 10.41 8.98 -6.59
N GLU A 34 11.16 8.79 -7.66
CA GLU A 34 11.58 7.47 -8.07
C GLU A 34 12.49 6.86 -7.01
N THR A 35 12.18 5.65 -6.59
CA THR A 35 12.86 4.99 -5.48
C THR A 35 12.84 3.47 -5.68
N THR A 36 13.70 2.78 -4.94
CA THR A 36 13.69 1.32 -4.87
C THR A 36 12.97 0.91 -3.59
N ILE A 37 11.95 0.07 -3.74
CA ILE A 37 11.17 -0.48 -2.64
C ILE A 37 11.39 -1.98 -2.54
N GLU A 38 11.10 -2.52 -1.37
CA GLU A 38 11.11 -3.95 -1.11
C GLU A 38 9.84 -4.30 -0.35
N ILE A 39 8.75 -4.64 -1.04
CA ILE A 39 7.49 -5.01 -0.35
C ILE A 39 7.56 -6.44 0.17
N VAL A 40 8.20 -7.34 -0.60
CA VAL A 40 8.39 -8.76 -0.28
C VAL A 40 9.91 -9.00 -0.14
N PRO A 41 10.35 -9.78 0.87
CA PRO A 41 11.78 -10.04 1.08
C PRO A 41 12.49 -10.55 -0.19
N GLY A 42 13.61 -9.91 -0.53
CA GLY A 42 14.44 -10.23 -1.69
C GLY A 42 13.87 -9.75 -3.04
N GLN A 43 12.72 -9.07 -3.05
CA GLN A 43 12.12 -8.49 -4.25
C GLN A 43 12.29 -6.98 -4.25
N TYR A 44 13.41 -6.52 -4.80
CA TYR A 44 13.70 -5.10 -4.99
C TYR A 44 13.11 -4.59 -6.29
N GLU A 45 12.36 -3.48 -6.21
CA GLU A 45 11.69 -2.90 -7.36
C GLU A 45 11.88 -1.40 -7.42
N GLN A 46 12.32 -0.92 -8.59
CA GLN A 46 12.26 0.50 -8.90
C GLN A 46 10.81 0.89 -9.21
N VAL A 47 10.31 1.87 -8.49
CA VAL A 47 8.99 2.47 -8.70
C VAL A 47 9.14 3.96 -8.91
N LYS A 48 8.32 4.51 -9.80
CA LYS A 48 8.29 5.95 -10.06
C LYS A 48 7.66 6.71 -8.90
N SER A 49 6.62 6.12 -8.31
CA SER A 49 5.87 6.69 -7.20
C SER A 49 4.93 5.65 -6.59
N TYR A 50 4.46 5.91 -5.37
CA TYR A 50 3.41 5.12 -4.72
C TYR A 50 2.64 5.95 -3.69
N CYS A 51 1.45 5.49 -3.34
CA CYS A 51 0.78 5.87 -2.10
C CYS A 51 0.36 4.62 -1.32
N ALA A 52 0.37 4.73 0.00
CA ALA A 52 0.03 3.64 0.91
C ALA A 52 -0.90 4.18 2.00
N THR A 53 -2.09 3.61 2.13
CA THR A 53 -3.07 4.00 3.14
C THR A 53 -3.36 2.82 4.07
N PRO A 54 -3.09 2.95 5.38
CA PRO A 54 -3.40 1.89 6.34
C PRO A 54 -4.90 1.72 6.53
N ILE A 55 -5.31 0.48 6.78
CA ILE A 55 -6.69 0.10 7.08
C ILE A 55 -6.86 0.12 8.60
N MET A 56 -7.55 1.15 9.10
CA MET A 56 -7.70 1.40 10.53
C MET A 56 -9.05 0.88 11.05
N VAL A 57 -9.02 -0.03 12.01
CA VAL A 57 -10.21 -0.63 12.63
C VAL A 57 -10.15 -0.41 14.15
N ASN A 58 -11.11 0.33 14.70
CA ASN A 58 -11.16 0.71 16.12
C ASN A 58 -9.87 1.35 16.65
N GLY A 59 -9.19 2.08 15.77
CA GLY A 59 -7.92 2.72 16.07
C GLY A 59 -6.72 1.89 15.64
N ASP A 60 -6.81 0.58 15.48
CA ASP A 60 -5.68 -0.30 15.17
C ASP A 60 -5.49 -0.57 13.67
N PRO A 61 -4.25 -0.54 13.15
CA PRO A 61 -3.99 -0.89 11.76
C PRO A 61 -4.00 -2.41 11.59
N ILE A 62 -4.86 -2.91 10.70
CA ILE A 62 -5.00 -4.35 10.42
C ILE A 62 -4.47 -4.75 9.03
N GLY A 63 -4.01 -3.77 8.26
CA GLY A 63 -3.53 -3.95 6.90
C GLY A 63 -3.25 -2.61 6.21
N CYS A 64 -2.90 -2.65 4.94
CA CYS A 64 -2.61 -1.47 4.14
C CYS A 64 -3.04 -1.68 2.69
N ILE A 65 -3.49 -0.59 2.04
CA ILE A 65 -3.70 -0.52 0.60
C ILE A 65 -2.53 0.24 -0.01
N ILE A 66 -1.80 -0.41 -0.92
CA ILE A 66 -0.67 0.20 -1.64
C ILE A 66 -1.06 0.34 -3.12
N VAL A 67 -0.96 1.55 -3.65
CA VAL A 67 -1.06 1.84 -5.08
C VAL A 67 0.31 2.33 -5.53
N LEU A 68 0.91 1.63 -6.49
CA LEU A 68 2.25 1.95 -7.00
C LEU A 68 2.22 2.10 -8.52
N SER A 69 3.18 2.85 -9.04
CA SER A 69 3.40 2.97 -10.47
C SER A 69 4.88 2.94 -10.79
N LYS A 70 5.24 2.19 -11.84
CA LYS A 70 6.61 2.15 -12.39
C LYS A 70 6.87 3.24 -13.43
N VAL A 71 5.83 3.95 -13.87
CA VAL A 71 5.91 4.88 -15.02
C VAL A 71 5.29 6.26 -14.78
N HIS A 72 4.33 6.38 -13.87
CA HIS A 72 3.60 7.61 -13.60
C HIS A 72 3.79 8.07 -12.15
N PHE A 73 3.55 9.35 -11.90
CA PHE A 73 3.42 9.89 -10.54
C PHE A 73 2.00 9.67 -10.02
N VAL A 74 1.86 9.17 -8.79
CA VAL A 74 0.56 9.14 -8.11
C VAL A 74 0.08 10.56 -7.85
N GLY A 75 -1.18 10.79 -8.18
CA GLY A 75 -1.89 12.05 -7.96
C GLY A 75 -2.90 11.95 -6.83
N GLU A 76 -3.73 12.99 -6.74
CA GLU A 76 -4.82 13.04 -5.78
C GLU A 76 -5.85 11.91 -6.01
N VAL A 77 -6.05 11.52 -7.27
CA VAL A 77 -6.99 10.44 -7.64
C VAL A 77 -6.57 9.11 -7.00
N GLU A 78 -5.32 8.68 -7.18
CA GLU A 78 -4.83 7.41 -6.64
C GLU A 78 -4.86 7.41 -5.10
N VAL A 79 -4.51 8.54 -4.49
CA VAL A 79 -4.59 8.74 -3.04
C VAL A 79 -6.03 8.58 -2.54
N LYS A 80 -6.99 9.26 -3.16
CA LYS A 80 -8.40 9.19 -2.75
C LYS A 80 -9.00 7.81 -2.98
N VAL A 81 -8.57 7.11 -4.03
CA VAL A 81 -8.96 5.71 -4.28
C VAL A 81 -8.44 4.81 -3.15
N ALA A 82 -7.16 4.93 -2.77
CA ALA A 82 -6.57 4.15 -1.69
C ALA A 82 -7.28 4.42 -0.34
N GLU A 83 -7.51 5.69 -0.01
CA GLU A 83 -8.24 6.11 1.20
C GLU A 83 -9.67 5.58 1.23
N THR A 84 -10.38 5.66 0.10
CA THR A 84 -11.76 5.17 0.01
C THR A 84 -11.81 3.65 0.18
N ALA A 85 -10.89 2.92 -0.46
CA ALA A 85 -10.79 1.47 -0.34
C ALA A 85 -10.46 1.04 1.10
N ALA A 86 -9.49 1.70 1.75
CA ALA A 86 -9.11 1.41 3.13
C ALA A 86 -10.27 1.67 4.10
N ASN A 87 -10.96 2.81 3.95
CA ASN A 87 -12.13 3.15 4.76
C ASN A 87 -13.30 2.18 4.53
N PHE A 88 -13.51 1.74 3.29
CA PHE A 88 -14.54 0.76 2.98
C PHE A 88 -14.25 -0.58 3.68
N LEU A 89 -13.02 -1.09 3.55
CA LEU A 89 -12.61 -2.35 4.18
C LEU A 89 -12.66 -2.28 5.71
N ALA A 90 -12.21 -1.16 6.30
CA ALA A 90 -12.30 -0.95 7.75
C ALA A 90 -13.73 -1.09 8.27
N LYS A 91 -14.72 -0.53 7.56
CA LYS A 91 -16.13 -0.67 7.91
C LYS A 91 -16.64 -2.10 7.80
N GLN A 92 -16.20 -2.86 6.79
CA GLN A 92 -16.57 -4.27 6.64
C GLN A 92 -16.01 -5.15 7.76
N MET A 93 -14.88 -4.76 8.36
CA MET A 93 -14.23 -5.50 9.44
C MET A 93 -14.75 -5.13 10.84
N ASN A 94 -15.49 -4.03 10.95
CA ASN A 94 -16.16 -3.60 12.18
C ASN A 94 -17.58 -4.19 12.35
N SER A 95 -17.90 -5.23 11.58
CA SER A 95 -19.19 -5.93 11.62
C SER A 95 -19.26 -6.99 12.70
#